data_AF-A0A553KCZ4-F1
#
_entry.id   AF-A0A553KCZ4-F1
#
_cell.length_a   1.000
_cell.length_b   1.000
_cell.length_c   1.000
_cell.angle_alpha   90.00
_cell.angle_beta   90.00
_cell.angle_gamma   90.00
#
_symmetry.space_group_name_H-M   'P 1'
#
loop_
_entity.id
_entity.type
_entity.pdbx_description
1 polymer ?
#
loop_
_entity_poly.entity_id
_entity_poly.type
_entity_poly.pdbx_seq_one_letter_code
_entity_poly.pdbx_strand_id
1 'polypeptide(L)'
;MDLTTLINAGRTVMGILSGNPQNEPMHYGEVFGVWSYLTVTKGLLAGYQTFINHTGDKDLRTFLEDLTQNMKQEIEQIENLLKINGIGLPPSPPERPTATLESIPVGARFNDPEIAARVSLDIAAGLVSCSQIMGQSIREDIGMMFGQFHMSKATYGARLLRINKEKGWLVPPPLHLQTPEPAHV
;
A
#
# COMPACT_ATOMS: atom_id res chain seq x y z
N MET A 1 -46.20 -26.20 -8.42
CA MET A 1 -44.89 -25.88 -7.84
C MET A 1 -45.14 -24.91 -6.71
N ASP A 2 -44.90 -25.33 -5.47
CA ASP A 2 -45.29 -24.58 -4.28
C ASP A 2 -44.27 -23.44 -4.02
N LEU A 3 -44.71 -22.37 -3.35
CA LEU A 3 -43.90 -21.20 -3.00
C LEU A 3 -42.60 -21.60 -2.27
N THR A 4 -42.66 -22.64 -1.44
CA THR A 4 -41.53 -23.23 -0.72
C THR A 4 -40.54 -23.90 -1.66
N THR A 5 -41.02 -24.52 -2.74
CA THR A 5 -40.18 -25.11 -3.80
C THR A 5 -39.50 -24.01 -4.64
N LEU A 6 -40.17 -22.89 -4.90
CA LEU A 6 -39.61 -21.71 -5.58
C LEU A 6 -38.59 -20.95 -4.72
N ILE A 7 -38.81 -20.84 -3.40
CA ILE A 7 -37.86 -20.24 -2.45
C ILE A 7 -36.60 -21.10 -2.32
N ASN A 8 -36.74 -22.43 -2.28
CA ASN A 8 -35.60 -23.35 -2.26
C ASN A 8 -34.87 -23.40 -3.61
N ALA A 9 -35.58 -23.32 -4.73
CA ALA A 9 -34.97 -23.20 -6.06
C ALA A 9 -34.24 -21.85 -6.23
N GLY A 10 -34.79 -20.75 -5.71
CA GLY A 10 -34.13 -19.43 -5.68
C GLY A 10 -32.89 -19.39 -4.79
N ARG A 11 -32.90 -20.13 -3.66
CA ARG A 11 -31.70 -20.36 -2.82
C ARG A 11 -30.62 -21.20 -3.49
N THR A 12 -30.98 -22.03 -4.47
CA THR A 12 -30.02 -22.85 -5.22
C THR A 12 -29.35 -22.04 -6.35
N VAL A 13 -29.91 -20.87 -6.72
CA VAL A 13 -29.36 -19.94 -7.72
C VAL A 13 -28.56 -18.80 -7.07
N MET A 14 -28.78 -18.48 -5.79
CA MET A 14 -27.85 -17.64 -5.04
C MET A 14 -26.64 -18.49 -4.62
N GLY A 15 -25.50 -18.23 -5.25
CA GLY A 15 -24.30 -19.06 -5.24
C GLY A 15 -23.74 -19.37 -3.84
N ILE A 16 -22.80 -20.31 -3.83
CA ILE A 16 -22.09 -20.95 -2.69
C ILE A 16 -21.48 -19.97 -1.64
N LEU A 17 -21.60 -18.66 -1.84
CA LEU A 17 -20.86 -17.59 -1.16
C LEU A 17 -21.78 -16.46 -0.61
N SER A 18 -23.02 -16.78 -0.20
CA SER A 18 -23.97 -15.77 0.30
C SER A 18 -23.99 -15.65 1.83
N GLY A 19 -22.89 -16.03 2.50
CA GLY A 19 -22.78 -16.14 3.96
C GLY A 19 -21.92 -15.03 4.57
N ASN A 20 -21.22 -15.34 5.67
CA ASN A 20 -20.12 -14.50 6.15
C ASN A 20 -18.89 -14.77 5.25
N PRO A 21 -18.37 -13.77 4.51
CA PRO A 21 -17.23 -13.97 3.59
C PRO A 21 -15.99 -14.58 4.26
N GLN A 22 -15.83 -14.36 5.58
CA GLN A 22 -14.71 -14.91 6.33
C GLN A 22 -14.76 -16.43 6.50
N ASN A 23 -15.93 -17.06 6.30
CA ASN A 23 -16.08 -18.51 6.33
C ASN A 23 -15.76 -19.18 4.98
N GLU A 24 -15.57 -18.37 3.94
CA GLU A 24 -15.28 -18.86 2.60
C GLU A 24 -13.77 -19.12 2.45
N PRO A 25 -13.38 -20.17 1.71
CA PRO A 25 -11.97 -20.43 1.48
C PRO A 25 -11.36 -19.32 0.62
N MET A 26 -10.13 -18.92 0.94
CA MET A 26 -9.35 -18.06 0.05
C MET A 26 -8.97 -18.86 -1.21
N HIS A 27 -9.15 -18.29 -2.39
CA HIS A 27 -8.57 -18.90 -3.59
C HIS A 27 -7.05 -18.62 -3.65
N TYR A 28 -6.31 -19.39 -4.44
CA TYR A 28 -4.84 -19.29 -4.48
C TYR A 28 -4.31 -17.91 -4.89
N GLY A 29 -5.08 -17.13 -5.65
CA GLY A 29 -4.74 -15.76 -6.02
C GLY A 29 -4.81 -14.80 -4.82
N GLU A 30 -5.86 -14.89 -4.00
CA GLU A 30 -5.94 -14.19 -2.71
C GLU A 30 -4.81 -14.61 -1.78
N VAL A 31 -4.57 -15.92 -1.62
CA VAL A 31 -3.50 -16.44 -0.75
C VAL A 31 -2.16 -15.84 -1.17
N PHE A 32 -1.80 -15.94 -2.46
CA PHE A 32 -0.53 -15.43 -2.96
C PHE A 32 -0.46 -13.90 -2.93
N GLY A 33 -1.52 -13.21 -3.32
CA GLY A 33 -1.57 -11.74 -3.38
C GLY A 33 -1.42 -11.11 -2.00
N VAL A 34 -2.19 -11.59 -1.02
CA VAL A 34 -2.14 -11.13 0.38
C VAL A 34 -0.77 -11.43 1.00
N TRP A 35 -0.26 -12.66 0.81
CA TRP A 35 1.05 -13.07 1.33
C TRP A 35 2.20 -12.26 0.72
N SER A 36 2.16 -12.01 -0.59
CA SER A 36 3.19 -11.23 -1.30
C SER A 36 3.17 -9.77 -0.86
N TYR A 37 1.98 -9.19 -0.70
CA TYR A 37 1.83 -7.84 -0.19
C TYR A 37 2.39 -7.71 1.24
N LEU A 38 2.12 -8.69 2.12
CA LEU A 38 2.69 -8.71 3.47
C LEU A 38 4.23 -8.75 3.44
N THR A 39 4.79 -9.60 2.58
CA THR A 39 6.24 -9.74 2.41
C THR A 39 6.89 -8.43 2.02
N VAL A 40 6.33 -7.75 1.00
CA VAL A 40 6.84 -6.45 0.53
C VAL A 40 6.69 -5.38 1.62
N THR A 41 5.52 -5.32 2.28
CA THR A 41 5.25 -4.30 3.30
C THR A 41 6.19 -4.41 4.49
N LYS A 42 6.51 -5.63 4.93
CA LYS A 42 7.52 -5.88 5.98
C LYS A 42 8.93 -5.45 5.56
N GLY A 43 9.31 -5.72 4.31
CA GLY A 43 10.58 -5.28 3.74
C GLY A 43 10.68 -3.75 3.68
N LEU A 44 9.63 -3.09 3.18
CA LEU A 44 9.55 -1.63 3.10
C LEU A 44 9.56 -0.99 4.48
N LEU A 45 8.84 -1.54 5.48
CA LEU A 45 8.85 -1.01 6.85
C LEU A 45 10.28 -0.93 7.40
N ALA A 46 11.05 -2.01 7.28
CA ALA A 46 12.45 -2.02 7.72
C ALA A 46 13.34 -1.06 6.90
N GLY A 47 13.08 -0.91 5.60
CA GLY A 47 13.76 0.06 4.74
C GLY A 47 13.44 1.51 5.12
N TYR A 48 12.19 1.80 5.47
CA TYR A 48 11.76 3.15 5.86
C TYR A 48 12.26 3.53 7.25
N GLN A 49 12.43 2.58 8.16
CA GLN A 49 13.15 2.82 9.41
C GLN A 49 14.61 3.23 9.15
N THR A 50 15.26 2.62 8.15
CA THR A 50 16.57 3.10 7.67
C THR A 50 16.45 4.50 7.07
N PHE A 51 15.46 4.79 6.23
CA PHE A 51 15.28 6.15 5.70
C PHE A 51 15.04 7.20 6.79
N ILE A 52 14.31 6.88 7.86
CA ILE A 52 14.13 7.77 9.01
C ILE A 52 15.48 8.12 9.65
N ASN A 53 16.41 7.17 9.77
CA ASN A 53 17.77 7.45 10.26
C ASN A 53 18.55 8.38 9.31
N HIS A 54 18.31 8.30 8.00
CA HIS A 54 18.99 9.09 6.97
C HIS A 54 18.34 10.45 6.68
N THR A 55 17.14 10.70 7.21
CA THR A 55 16.36 11.89 6.88
C THR A 55 16.80 13.09 7.73
N GLY A 56 17.18 14.19 7.07
CA GLY A 56 17.50 15.46 7.71
C GLY A 56 16.29 16.39 7.83
N ASP A 57 15.44 16.42 6.81
CA ASP A 57 14.25 17.27 6.78
C ASP A 57 13.15 16.79 7.76
N LYS A 58 12.63 17.73 8.55
CA LYS A 58 11.66 17.43 9.60
C LYS A 58 10.28 17.03 9.07
N ASP A 59 9.85 17.60 7.95
CA ASP A 59 8.54 17.31 7.37
C ASP A 59 8.55 15.92 6.74
N LEU A 60 9.63 15.58 6.03
CA LEU A 60 9.84 14.22 5.52
C LEU A 60 9.95 13.19 6.64
N ARG A 61 10.67 13.50 7.73
CA ARG A 61 10.79 12.60 8.89
C ARG A 61 9.42 12.31 9.51
N THR A 62 8.66 13.36 9.81
CA THR A 62 7.29 13.24 10.36
C THR A 62 6.40 12.42 9.43
N PHE A 63 6.51 12.67 8.12
CA PHE A 63 5.78 11.90 7.12
C PHE A 63 6.10 10.41 7.16
N LEU A 64 7.39 10.04 7.26
CA LEU A 64 7.83 8.65 7.32
C LEU A 64 7.42 7.96 8.63
N GLU A 65 7.48 8.67 9.76
CA GLU A 65 7.03 8.16 11.05
C GLU A 65 5.53 7.82 11.02
N ASP A 66 4.69 8.73 10.53
CA ASP A 66 3.26 8.48 10.33
C ASP A 66 3.00 7.27 9.40
N LEU A 67 3.68 7.26 8.25
CA LEU A 67 3.51 6.21 7.24
C LEU A 67 3.89 4.83 7.80
N THR A 68 5.02 4.74 8.52
CA THR A 68 5.46 3.47 9.12
C THR A 68 4.52 2.99 10.23
N GLN A 69 3.88 3.90 10.98
CA GLN A 69 2.83 3.52 11.93
C GLN A 69 1.60 2.94 11.23
N ASN A 70 1.15 3.56 10.13
CA ASN A 70 0.06 2.99 9.34
C ASN A 70 0.42 1.63 8.72
N MET A 71 1.66 1.46 8.23
CA MET A 71 2.14 0.17 7.72
C MET A 71 2.12 -0.92 8.78
N LYS A 72 2.45 -0.62 10.04
CA LYS A 72 2.35 -1.58 11.16
C LYS A 72 0.90 -2.07 11.35
N GLN A 73 -0.09 -1.18 11.22
CA GLN A 73 -1.51 -1.54 11.29
C GLN A 73 -1.97 -2.39 10.08
N GLU A 74 -1.49 -2.10 8.87
CA GLU A 74 -1.76 -2.94 7.68
C GLU A 74 -1.17 -4.35 7.89
N ILE A 75 0.08 -4.43 8.36
CA ILE A 75 0.78 -5.70 8.64
C ILE A 75 -0.01 -6.55 9.64
N GLU A 76 -0.46 -5.97 10.75
CA GLU A 76 -1.20 -6.70 11.78
C GLU A 76 -2.51 -7.30 11.23
N GLN A 77 -3.27 -6.52 10.46
CA GLN A 77 -4.52 -6.99 9.85
C GLN A 77 -4.28 -8.15 8.88
N ILE A 78 -3.25 -8.04 8.03
CA ILE A 78 -2.92 -9.08 7.06
C ILE A 78 -2.37 -10.33 7.75
N GLU A 79 -1.52 -10.18 8.76
CA GLU A 79 -1.04 -11.32 9.54
C GLU A 79 -2.19 -12.08 10.20
N ASN A 80 -3.16 -11.36 10.77
CA ASN A 80 -4.33 -11.98 11.37
C ASN A 80 -5.16 -12.75 10.32
N LEU A 81 -5.41 -12.13 9.15
CA LEU A 81 -6.11 -12.77 8.04
C LEU A 81 -5.41 -14.08 7.63
N LEU A 82 -4.09 -14.06 7.42
CA LEU A 82 -3.35 -15.26 7.02
C LEU A 82 -3.34 -16.33 8.12
N LYS A 83 -3.14 -15.95 9.39
CA LYS A 83 -3.13 -16.86 10.55
C LYS A 83 -4.46 -17.59 10.71
N ILE A 84 -5.59 -16.87 10.67
CA ILE A 84 -6.94 -17.45 10.82
C ILE A 84 -7.24 -18.45 9.69
N ASN A 85 -6.70 -18.21 8.49
CA ASN A 85 -6.86 -19.11 7.34
C ASN A 85 -5.77 -20.19 7.26
N GLY A 86 -4.95 -20.37 8.31
CA GLY A 86 -3.94 -21.43 8.38
C GLY A 86 -2.74 -21.27 7.42
N ILE A 87 -2.50 -20.06 6.93
CA ILE A 87 -1.42 -19.76 5.98
C ILE A 87 -0.18 -19.29 6.75
N GLY A 88 0.97 -19.89 6.43
CA GLY A 88 2.24 -19.50 7.03
C GLY A 88 2.64 -18.07 6.68
N LEU A 89 3.09 -17.31 7.67
CA LEU A 89 3.55 -15.94 7.47
C LEU A 89 4.94 -15.88 6.81
N PRO A 90 5.22 -14.86 5.98
CA PRO A 90 6.58 -14.60 5.52
C PRO A 90 7.46 -14.12 6.67
N PRO A 91 8.79 -14.38 6.62
CA PRO A 91 9.73 -13.89 7.61
C PRO A 91 9.76 -12.35 7.63
N SER A 92 9.91 -11.77 8.82
CA SER A 92 10.07 -10.32 9.00
C SER A 92 11.54 -9.96 9.21
N PRO A 93 12.06 -8.92 8.52
CA PRO A 93 13.32 -8.32 8.92
C PRO A 93 13.25 -7.77 10.36
N PRO A 94 14.38 -7.73 11.09
CA PRO A 94 14.40 -7.12 12.42
C PRO A 94 14.22 -5.60 12.34
N GLU A 95 13.67 -5.03 13.42
CA GLU A 95 13.57 -3.58 13.59
C GLU A 95 14.97 -2.94 13.58
N ARG A 96 15.08 -1.76 12.97
CA ARG A 96 16.37 -1.06 12.87
C ARG A 96 16.67 -0.27 14.14
N PRO A 97 17.93 -0.31 14.65
CA PRO A 97 18.34 0.60 15.70
C PRO A 97 18.33 2.05 15.17
N THR A 98 18.18 3.00 16.09
CA THR A 98 18.31 4.43 15.77
C THR A 98 19.77 4.76 15.44
N ALA A 99 19.98 5.64 14.48
CA ALA A 99 21.28 6.19 14.15
C ALA A 99 21.19 7.71 14.00
N THR A 100 22.24 8.42 14.40
CA THR A 100 22.33 9.87 14.17
C THR A 100 22.80 10.13 12.76
N LEU A 101 22.25 11.19 12.16
CA LEU A 101 22.51 11.54 10.76
C LEU A 101 23.99 11.81 10.49
N GLU A 102 24.68 12.39 11.46
CA GLU A 102 26.11 12.74 11.43
C GLU A 102 27.02 11.51 11.52
N SER A 103 26.51 10.38 12.04
CA SER A 103 27.28 9.14 12.13
C SER A 103 27.32 8.35 10.83
N ILE A 104 26.48 8.69 9.86
CA ILE A 104 26.37 7.98 8.58
C ILE A 104 27.44 8.53 7.62
N PRO A 105 28.36 7.70 7.11
CA PRO A 105 29.35 8.13 6.13
C PRO A 105 28.68 8.75 4.90
N VAL A 106 29.20 9.88 4.42
CA VAL A 106 28.60 10.66 3.32
C VAL A 106 28.34 9.81 2.07
N GLY A 107 29.27 8.93 1.70
CA GLY A 107 29.11 8.04 0.54
C GLY A 107 28.09 6.90 0.72
N ALA A 108 27.58 6.68 1.94
CA ALA A 108 26.55 5.70 2.26
C ALA A 108 25.20 6.36 2.60
N ARG A 109 25.12 7.69 2.60
CA ARG A 109 23.95 8.43 3.01
C ARG A 109 23.00 8.67 1.84
N PHE A 110 21.78 8.15 1.94
CA PHE A 110 20.64 8.64 1.14
C PHE A 110 20.27 10.07 1.52
N ASN A 111 19.99 10.91 0.52
CA ASN A 111 19.57 12.28 0.72
C ASN A 111 18.04 12.42 0.70
N ASP A 112 17.51 13.45 1.35
CA ASP A 112 16.06 13.67 1.48
C ASP A 112 15.29 13.64 0.13
N PRO A 113 15.76 14.25 -0.97
CA PRO A 113 15.07 14.16 -2.26
C PRO A 113 15.01 12.74 -2.82
N GLU A 114 16.06 11.94 -2.65
CA GLU A 114 16.14 10.56 -3.13
C GLU A 114 15.22 9.65 -2.30
N ILE A 115 15.19 9.86 -0.98
CA ILE A 115 14.27 9.17 -0.08
C ILE A 115 12.82 9.49 -0.46
N ALA A 116 12.48 10.77 -0.63
CA ALA A 116 11.12 11.19 -0.97
C ALA A 116 10.70 10.66 -2.35
N ALA A 117 11.59 10.65 -3.34
CA ALA A 117 11.34 10.05 -4.65
C ALA A 117 11.12 8.53 -4.55
N ARG A 118 11.96 7.82 -3.77
CA ARG A 118 11.81 6.38 -3.59
C ARG A 118 10.49 6.01 -2.92
N VAL A 119 10.12 6.71 -1.85
CA VAL A 119 8.87 6.48 -1.12
C VAL A 119 7.66 6.81 -2.00
N SER A 120 7.76 7.84 -2.86
CA SER A 120 6.72 8.16 -3.85
C SER A 120 6.51 7.01 -4.84
N LEU A 121 7.60 6.41 -5.34
CA LEU A 121 7.55 5.24 -6.22
C LEU A 121 6.91 4.03 -5.52
N ASP A 122 7.30 3.76 -4.27
CA ASP A 122 6.79 2.65 -3.48
C ASP A 122 5.29 2.80 -3.18
N ILE A 123 4.81 4.02 -2.87
CA ILE A 123 3.38 4.31 -2.71
C ILE A 123 2.61 4.04 -4.02
N ALA A 124 3.15 4.51 -5.15
CA ALA A 124 2.52 4.28 -6.45
C ALA A 124 2.44 2.77 -6.81
N ALA A 125 3.49 2.01 -6.54
CA ALA A 125 3.49 0.56 -6.72
C ALA A 125 2.49 -0.12 -5.77
N GLY A 126 2.39 0.34 -4.52
CA GLY A 126 1.42 -0.13 -3.55
C GLY A 126 -0.03 0.10 -3.99
N LEU A 127 -0.35 1.25 -4.60
CA LEU A 127 -1.68 1.51 -5.16
C LEU A 127 -2.06 0.49 -6.23
N VAL A 128 -1.16 0.25 -7.18
CA VAL A 128 -1.37 -0.76 -8.24
C VAL A 128 -1.58 -2.16 -7.63
N SER A 129 -0.76 -2.54 -6.65
CA SER A 129 -0.89 -3.82 -5.97
C SER A 129 -2.24 -3.95 -5.25
N CYS A 130 -2.70 -2.91 -4.56
CA CYS A 130 -4.01 -2.94 -3.91
C CYS A 130 -5.14 -3.12 -4.94
N SER A 131 -5.11 -2.38 -6.06
CA SER A 131 -6.13 -2.51 -7.11
C SER A 131 -6.15 -3.91 -7.71
N GLN A 132 -4.98 -4.53 -7.92
CA GLN A 132 -4.90 -5.90 -8.43
C GLN A 132 -5.47 -6.93 -7.45
N ILE A 133 -5.21 -6.78 -6.15
CA ILE A 133 -5.76 -7.67 -5.12
C ILE A 133 -7.28 -7.49 -5.01
N MET A 134 -7.77 -6.24 -5.02
CA MET A 134 -9.20 -5.96 -5.04
C MET A 134 -9.89 -6.60 -6.24
N GLY A 135 -9.36 -6.41 -7.45
CA GLY A 135 -9.98 -6.88 -8.69
C GLY A 135 -9.99 -8.40 -8.86
N GLN A 136 -9.11 -9.12 -8.18
CA GLN A 136 -9.06 -10.59 -8.23
C GLN A 136 -9.78 -11.27 -7.05
N SER A 137 -10.11 -10.53 -5.98
CA SER A 137 -10.72 -11.09 -4.78
C SER A 137 -12.16 -11.51 -5.06
N ILE A 138 -12.53 -12.70 -4.59
CA ILE A 138 -13.92 -13.17 -4.54
C ILE A 138 -14.49 -13.04 -3.12
N ARG A 139 -13.61 -13.07 -2.11
CA ARG A 139 -13.94 -12.78 -0.72
C ARG A 139 -14.08 -11.28 -0.52
N GLU A 140 -15.31 -10.85 -0.23
CA GLU A 140 -15.65 -9.43 -0.07
C GLU A 140 -14.85 -8.75 1.04
N ASP A 141 -14.51 -9.46 2.12
CA ASP A 141 -13.72 -8.92 3.23
C ASP A 141 -12.28 -8.56 2.82
N ILE A 142 -11.66 -9.36 1.94
CA ILE A 142 -10.34 -9.08 1.38
C ILE A 142 -10.40 -7.89 0.42
N GLY A 143 -11.40 -7.88 -0.47
CA GLY A 143 -11.62 -6.76 -1.39
C GLY A 143 -11.80 -5.43 -0.65
N MET A 144 -12.61 -5.42 0.42
CA MET A 144 -12.80 -4.23 1.27
C MET A 144 -11.53 -3.82 2.02
N MET A 145 -10.78 -4.77 2.59
CA MET A 145 -9.52 -4.50 3.29
C MET A 145 -8.51 -3.78 2.37
N PHE A 146 -8.29 -4.30 1.16
CA PHE A 146 -7.39 -3.67 0.20
C PHE A 146 -7.93 -2.37 -0.39
N GLY A 147 -9.26 -2.20 -0.44
CA GLY A 147 -9.88 -0.91 -0.74
C GLY A 147 -9.53 0.17 0.30
N GLN A 148 -9.56 -0.18 1.60
CA GLN A 148 -9.14 0.73 2.67
C GLN A 148 -7.65 1.07 2.58
N PHE A 149 -6.79 0.08 2.36
CA PHE A 149 -5.35 0.30 2.18
C PHE A 149 -5.07 1.19 0.96
N HIS A 150 -5.78 0.97 -0.15
CA HIS A 150 -5.67 1.81 -1.34
C HIS A 150 -6.00 3.29 -1.03
N MET A 151 -7.10 3.56 -0.33
CA MET A 151 -7.48 4.93 0.04
C MET A 151 -6.48 5.58 0.99
N SER A 152 -5.96 4.82 1.96
CA SER A 152 -4.88 5.28 2.84
C SER A 152 -3.65 5.69 2.03
N LYS A 153 -3.17 4.81 1.13
CA LYS A 153 -2.00 5.09 0.29
C LYS A 153 -2.20 6.26 -0.66
N ALA A 154 -3.39 6.43 -1.22
CA ALA A 154 -3.70 7.57 -2.09
C ALA A 154 -3.57 8.89 -1.30
N THR A 155 -4.03 8.91 -0.05
CA THR A 155 -3.89 10.06 0.86
C THR A 155 -2.42 10.35 1.16
N TYR A 156 -1.62 9.33 1.49
CA TYR A 156 -0.18 9.49 1.71
C TYR A 156 0.55 9.98 0.44
N GLY A 157 0.19 9.46 -0.74
CA GLY A 157 0.77 9.88 -2.02
C GLY A 157 0.50 11.35 -2.31
N ALA A 158 -0.73 11.83 -2.08
CA ALA A 158 -1.07 13.25 -2.23
C ALA A 158 -0.28 14.13 -1.24
N ARG A 159 -0.14 13.69 0.01
CA ARG A 159 0.62 14.40 1.05
C ARG A 159 2.11 14.48 0.71
N LEU A 160 2.72 13.39 0.24
CA LEU A 160 4.13 13.38 -0.16
C LEU A 160 4.37 14.22 -1.43
N LEU A 161 3.45 14.22 -2.39
CA LEU A 161 3.51 15.12 -3.55
C LEU A 161 3.53 16.59 -3.12
N ARG A 162 2.76 16.96 -2.09
CA ARG A 162 2.78 18.32 -1.53
C ARG A 162 4.14 18.66 -0.94
N ILE A 163 4.72 17.78 -0.11
CA ILE A 163 6.06 17.93 0.45
C ILE A 163 7.10 18.10 -0.67
N ASN A 164 7.08 17.23 -1.69
CA ASN A 164 7.99 17.30 -2.83
C ASN A 164 7.91 18.64 -3.58
N LYS A 165 6.72 19.22 -3.72
CA LYS A 165 6.53 20.54 -4.34
C LYS A 165 7.04 21.66 -3.45
N GLU A 166 6.70 21.65 -2.17
CA GLU A 166 7.08 22.70 -1.21
C GLU A 166 8.59 22.75 -0.97
N LYS A 167 9.27 21.60 -1.01
CA LYS A 167 10.73 21.50 -0.84
C LYS A 167 11.53 21.64 -2.14
N GLY A 168 10.85 21.72 -3.29
CA GLY A 168 11.52 21.79 -4.59
C GLY A 168 12.22 20.48 -5.01
N TRP A 169 11.80 19.34 -4.47
CA TRP A 169 12.37 18.02 -4.82
C TRP A 169 11.69 17.37 -6.02
N LEU A 170 10.49 17.85 -6.40
CA LEU A 170 9.80 17.38 -7.60
C LEU A 170 10.57 17.82 -8.84
N VAL A 171 11.13 16.85 -9.58
CA VAL A 171 11.66 17.09 -10.92
C VAL A 171 10.47 17.26 -11.87
N PRO A 172 10.26 18.45 -12.47
CA PRO A 172 9.12 18.68 -13.32
C PRO A 172 9.26 17.85 -14.61
N PRO A 173 8.23 17.06 -14.99
CA PRO A 173 8.20 16.48 -16.32
C PRO A 173 8.00 17.57 -17.37
N PRO A 174 8.20 17.28 -18.67
CA PRO A 174 7.81 18.18 -19.74
C PRO A 174 6.36 18.65 -19.57
N LEU A 175 6.15 19.96 -19.62
CA LEU A 175 4.83 20.57 -19.43
C LEU A 175 4.20 20.85 -20.78
N HIS A 176 2.98 20.35 -21.00
CA HIS A 176 2.19 20.73 -22.16
C HIS A 176 1.54 22.11 -21.90
N LEU A 177 2.21 23.16 -22.37
CA LEU A 177 1.68 24.52 -22.37
C LEU A 177 0.82 24.69 -23.63
N GLN A 178 -0.35 25.33 -23.50
CA GLN A 178 -1.15 25.68 -24.69
C GLN A 178 -0.28 26.49 -25.65
N THR A 179 -0.20 26.04 -26.90
CA THR A 179 0.54 26.70 -27.98
C THR A 179 0.04 28.14 -28.12
N PRO A 180 0.93 29.15 -28.27
CA PRO A 180 0.48 30.51 -28.59
C PRO A 180 -0.42 30.48 -29.84
N GLU A 181 -1.56 31.17 -29.79
CA GLU A 181 -2.42 31.36 -30.97
C GLU A 181 -1.55 31.93 -32.11
N PRO A 182 -1.61 31.35 -33.33
CA PRO A 182 -0.91 31.94 -34.46
C PRO A 182 -1.46 33.36 -34.66
N ALA A 183 -0.61 34.36 -34.47
CA ALA A 183 -0.94 35.73 -34.80
C ALA A 183 -1.41 35.75 -36.26
N HIS A 184 -2.67 36.12 -36.49
CA HIS A 184 -3.22 36.27 -37.83
C HIS A 184 -2.33 37.25 -38.60
N VAL A 185 -1.60 36.73 -39.61
CA VAL A 185 -0.81 37.52 -40.58
C VAL A 185 -1.73 37.96 -41.70
#